data_AF-A0A3D0QW93-F1
#
_entry.id   AF-A0A3D0QW93-F1
#
_cell.length_a   1.000
_cell.length_b   1.000
_cell.length_c   1.000
_cell.angle_alpha   90.00
_cell.angle_beta   90.00
_cell.angle_gamma   90.00
#
_symmetry.space_group_name_H-M   'P 1'
#
loop_
_entity.id
_entity.type
_entity.pdbx_description
1 polymer ?
#
loop_
_entity_poly.entity_id
_entity_poly.type
_entity_poly.pdbx_seq_one_letter_code
_entity_poly.pdbx_strand_id
1 'polypeptide(L)'
;MERGWEEAGWEQLAHGVARRRLPGWDATAGLVHGPSGVLAVDAGATLAEGAAIRRAAREVTGRRVTHLALTHAHFDHVLGAAAF
;
A
#
# COMPACT_ATOMS: atom_id res chain seq x y z
N MET A 1 -17.74 3.79 8.71
CA MET A 1 -16.48 3.02 8.63
C MET A 1 -15.72 3.26 7.32
N GLU A 2 -16.01 4.33 6.57
CA GLU A 2 -15.22 4.72 5.38
C GLU A 2 -14.14 5.77 5.69
N ARG A 3 -14.39 6.68 6.65
CA ARG A 3 -13.51 7.83 6.97
C ARG A 3 -12.05 7.47 7.31
N GLY A 4 -11.80 6.35 7.98
CA GLY A 4 -10.44 5.99 8.40
C GLY A 4 -9.48 5.67 7.24
N TRP A 5 -10.00 5.35 6.05
CA TRP A 5 -9.17 5.04 4.89
C TRP A 5 -8.67 6.31 4.21
N GLU A 6 -9.55 7.27 3.95
CA GLU A 6 -9.20 8.56 3.35
C GLU A 6 -8.26 9.35 4.25
N GLU A 7 -8.51 9.37 5.57
CA GLU A 7 -7.62 9.98 6.57
C GLU A 7 -6.22 9.35 6.57
N ALA A 8 -6.13 8.04 6.31
CA ALA A 8 -4.85 7.33 6.16
C ALA A 8 -4.23 7.48 4.75
N GLY A 9 -4.86 8.24 3.85
CA GLY A 9 -4.40 8.50 2.49
C GLY A 9 -4.75 7.41 1.47
N TRP A 10 -5.77 6.60 1.73
CA TRP A 10 -6.29 5.57 0.84
C TRP A 10 -7.63 5.99 0.23
N GLU A 11 -7.77 5.80 -1.08
CA GLU A 11 -9.04 5.87 -1.78
C GLU A 11 -9.62 4.45 -1.88
N GLN A 12 -10.78 4.20 -1.26
CA GLN A 12 -11.47 2.91 -1.40
C GLN A 12 -12.13 2.78 -2.77
N LEU A 13 -11.85 1.66 -3.45
CA LEU A 13 -12.43 1.32 -4.75
C LEU A 13 -13.54 0.29 -4.63
N ALA A 14 -13.45 -0.57 -3.62
CA ALA A 14 -14.45 -1.57 -3.25
C ALA A 14 -14.24 -1.99 -1.79
N HIS A 15 -15.13 -2.82 -1.23
CA HIS A 15 -14.94 -3.39 0.09
C HIS A 15 -13.58 -4.11 0.18
N GLY A 16 -12.68 -3.56 0.99
CA GLY A 16 -11.37 -4.15 1.21
C GLY A 16 -10.35 -3.93 0.11
N VAL A 17 -10.65 -3.09 -0.89
CA VAL A 17 -9.77 -2.77 -2.02
C VAL A 17 -9.57 -1.26 -2.06
N ALA A 18 -8.32 -0.82 -2.03
CA ALA A 18 -8.00 0.60 -2.05
C ALA A 18 -6.74 0.89 -2.86
N ARG A 19 -6.61 2.15 -3.29
CA ARG A 19 -5.40 2.68 -3.91
C ARG A 19 -4.86 3.89 -3.14
N ARG A 20 -3.58 4.16 -3.30
CA ARG A 20 -2.91 5.36 -2.77
C ARG A 20 -2.00 5.95 -3.84
N ARG A 21 -2.21 7.22 -4.16
CA ARG A 21 -1.28 7.99 -5.00
C ARG A 21 -0.05 8.35 -4.16
N LEU A 22 1.12 8.06 -4.71
CA LEU A 22 2.39 8.40 -4.08
C LEU A 22 2.79 9.84 -4.46
N PRO A 23 3.53 10.56 -3.60
CA PRO A 23 3.82 11.97 -3.80
C PRO A 23 4.78 12.24 -4.99
N GLY A 24 5.48 11.22 -5.47
CA GLY A 24 6.41 11.31 -6.61
C GLY A 24 6.03 10.38 -7.74
N TRP A 25 6.52 10.70 -8.94
CA TRP A 25 6.49 9.85 -10.14
C TRP A 25 5.11 9.45 -10.66
N ASP A 26 4.06 10.06 -10.11
CA ASP A 26 2.67 9.72 -10.42
C ASP A 26 2.33 8.24 -10.13
N ALA A 27 3.14 7.59 -9.29
CA ALA A 27 3.03 6.19 -8.96
C ALA A 27 1.83 5.91 -8.04
N THR A 28 1.31 4.69 -8.13
CA THR A 28 0.16 4.24 -7.33
C THR A 28 0.50 2.95 -6.61
N ALA A 29 0.27 2.91 -5.30
CA ALA A 29 0.27 1.67 -4.54
C ALA A 29 -1.17 1.16 -4.37
N GLY A 30 -1.33 -0.16 -4.39
CA GLY A 30 -2.61 -0.83 -4.13
C GLY A 30 -2.62 -1.56 -2.79
N LEU A 31 -3.82 -1.76 -2.24
CA LEU A 31 -4.04 -2.58 -1.05
C LEU A 31 -5.28 -3.42 -1.22
N VAL A 32 -5.15 -4.73 -1.00
CA VAL A 32 -6.27 -5.67 -0.93
C VAL A 32 -6.22 -6.38 0.42
N HIS A 33 -7.30 -6.31 1.18
CA HIS A 33 -7.44 -7.01 2.44
C HIS A 33 -8.56 -8.07 2.35
N GLY A 34 -8.37 -9.18 3.05
CA GLY A 34 -9.36 -10.23 3.16
C GLY A 34 -9.15 -11.05 4.42
N PRO A 35 -10.00 -12.06 4.69
CA PRO A 35 -9.88 -12.87 5.91
C PRO A 35 -8.51 -13.56 6.02
N SER A 36 -7.92 -14.00 4.90
CA SER A 36 -6.65 -14.74 4.87
C SER A 36 -5.39 -13.87 4.91
N GLY A 37 -5.48 -12.58 4.58
CA GLY A 37 -4.27 -11.76 4.50
C GLY A 37 -4.48 -10.34 4.00
N VAL A 38 -3.35 -9.65 3.84
CA VAL A 38 -3.27 -8.29 3.32
C VAL A 38 -2.18 -8.28 2.24
N LEU A 39 -2.56 -7.90 1.03
CA LEU A 39 -1.68 -7.77 -0.13
C LEU A 39 -1.44 -6.29 -0.40
N ALA A 40 -0.18 -5.87 -0.38
CA ALA A 40 0.23 -4.59 -0.96
C ALA A 40 0.65 -4.81 -2.43
N VAL A 41 0.29 -3.87 -3.29
CA VAL A 41 0.72 -3.82 -4.70
C VAL A 41 1.64 -2.62 -4.86
N ASP A 42 2.89 -2.89 -5.25
CA ASP A 42 4.01 -1.95 -5.34
C ASP A 42 4.46 -1.35 -4.00
N ALA A 43 5.75 -1.02 -3.90
CA ALA A 43 6.42 -0.67 -2.66
C ALA A 43 6.98 0.78 -2.63
N GLY A 44 6.85 1.54 -3.71
CA GLY A 44 7.38 2.89 -3.81
C GLY A 44 8.87 2.97 -4.18
N ALA A 45 9.34 4.20 -4.36
CA ALA A 45 10.67 4.54 -4.84
C ALA A 45 11.77 4.48 -3.77
N THR A 46 11.41 4.43 -2.49
CA THR A 46 12.35 4.51 -1.38
C THR A 46 11.91 3.65 -0.19
N LEU A 47 12.86 3.33 0.70
CA LEU A 47 12.54 2.68 1.98
C LEU A 47 11.55 3.48 2.82
N ALA A 48 11.62 4.81 2.77
CA ALA A 48 10.72 5.70 3.50
C ALA A 48 9.28 5.61 2.96
N GLU A 49 9.13 5.58 1.63
CA GLU A 49 7.83 5.38 0.98
C GLU A 49 7.26 3.98 1.30
N GLY A 50 8.07 2.92 1.17
CA GLY A 50 7.65 1.56 1.54
C GLY A 50 7.19 1.47 2.99
N ALA A 51 7.95 2.07 3.92
CA ALA A 51 7.56 2.12 5.33
C ALA A 51 6.27 2.92 5.57
N ALA A 52 6.05 4.00 4.82
CA ALA A 52 4.82 4.78 4.89
C ALA A 52 3.60 3.99 4.37
N ILE A 53 3.74 3.29 3.24
CA ILE A 53 2.69 2.42 2.69
C ILE A 53 2.37 1.30 3.69
N ARG A 54 3.38 0.61 4.22
CA ARG A 54 3.22 -0.46 5.22
C ARG A 54 2.49 0.01 6.47
N ARG A 55 2.86 1.20 6.99
CA ARG A 55 2.21 1.79 8.17
C ARG A 55 0.75 2.13 7.88
N ALA A 56 0.47 2.82 6.77
CA ALA A 56 -0.88 3.18 6.39
C ALA A 56 -1.76 1.95 6.13
N ALA A 57 -1.21 0.88 5.56
CA ALA A 57 -1.91 -0.39 5.42
C ALA A 57 -2.26 -1.01 6.79
N ARG A 58 -1.35 -0.93 7.76
CA ARG A 58 -1.60 -1.43 9.12
C ARG A 58 -2.67 -0.63 9.85
N GLU A 59 -2.71 0.70 9.67
CA GLU A 59 -3.70 1.59 10.27
C GLU A 59 -5.13 1.22 9.85
N VAL A 60 -5.34 0.97 8.55
CA VAL A 60 -6.70 0.69 8.02
C VAL A 60 -7.12 -0.77 8.11
N THR A 61 -6.17 -1.71 8.14
CA THR A 61 -6.48 -3.15 8.21
C THR A 61 -6.35 -3.75 9.61
N GLY A 62 -5.65 -3.07 10.53
CA GLY A 62 -5.26 -3.63 11.83
C GLY A 62 -4.27 -4.79 11.75
N ARG A 63 -3.82 -5.18 10.55
CA ARG A 63 -3.02 -6.38 10.28
C ARG A 63 -1.73 -6.04 9.54
N ARG A 64 -0.70 -6.88 9.68
CA ARG A 64 0.51 -6.74 8.88
C ARG A 64 0.20 -7.09 7.43
N VAL A 65 0.92 -6.44 6.50
CA VAL A 65 0.98 -6.90 5.11
C VAL A 65 1.62 -8.28 5.09
N THR A 66 0.99 -9.24 4.42
CA THR A 66 1.48 -10.63 4.33
C THR A 66 2.05 -10.97 2.96
N HIS A 67 1.69 -10.19 1.94
CA HIS A 67 2.15 -10.38 0.57
C HIS A 67 2.47 -9.03 -0.05
N LEU A 68 3.51 -8.99 -0.86
CA LEU A 68 3.89 -7.85 -1.69
C LEU A 68 3.92 -8.31 -3.15
N ALA A 69 3.08 -7.73 -3.99
CA ALA A 69 3.14 -7.90 -5.43
C ALA A 69 3.87 -6.70 -6.04
N LEU A 70 4.98 -6.96 -6.72
CA LEU A 70 5.71 -5.96 -7.48
C LEU A 70 5.31 -6.10 -8.95
N THR A 71 4.76 -5.04 -9.54
CA THR A 71 4.19 -5.12 -10.90
C THR A 71 5.27 -5.26 -11.97
N HIS A 72 6.39 -4.58 -11.81
CA HIS A 72 7.56 -4.63 -12.70
C HIS A 72 8.80 -4.02 -12.03
N ALA A 73 9.98 -4.20 -12.64
CA ALA A 73 11.27 -3.85 -12.05
C ALA A 73 11.71 -2.38 -12.24
N HIS A 74 10.79 -1.43 -12.09
CA HIS A 74 11.14 0.00 -12.06
C HIS A 74 11.28 0.51 -10.63
N PHE A 75 12.13 1.54 -10.47
CA PHE A 75 12.62 1.99 -9.17
C PHE A 75 11.47 2.42 -8.24
N ASP A 76 10.46 3.09 -8.79
CA ASP A 76 9.27 3.62 -8.13
C ASP A 76 8.27 2.55 -7.68
N HIS A 77 8.48 1.30 -8.10
CA HIS A 77 7.67 0.16 -7.69
C HIS A 77 8.40 -0.76 -6.71
N VAL A 78 9.73 -0.90 -6.82
CA VAL A 78 10.46 -1.99 -6.13
C VAL A 78 11.40 -1.57 -5.01
N LEU A 79 11.93 -0.35 -5.01
CA LEU A 79 13.03 0.01 -4.08
C LEU A 79 12.58 0.11 -2.62
N GLY A 80 11.29 0.37 -2.37
CA GLY A 80 10.72 0.33 -1.03
C GLY A 80 10.44 -1.08 -0.47
N ALA A 81 10.65 -2.14 -1.26
CA ALA A 81 10.22 -3.50 -0.90
C ALA A 81 10.85 -4.00 0.41
N ALA A 82 12.11 -3.64 0.68
CA ALA A 82 12.81 -4.05 1.91
C ALA A 82 12.21 -3.45 3.20
N ALA A 83 11.22 -2.56 3.09
CA ALA A 83 10.46 -2.11 4.25
C ALA A 83 9.37 -3.12 4.67
N PHE A 84 8.87 -3.99 3.81
CA PHE A 84 7.73 -4.86 4.13
C PHE A 84 8.13 -6.12 4.90
#